data_AF-A0A1Q3HHA4-F1
#
_entry.id   AF-A0A1Q3HHA4-F1
#
_cell.length_a   1.000
_cell.length_b   1.000
_cell.length_c   1.000
_cell.angle_alpha   90.00
_cell.angle_beta   90.00
_cell.angle_gamma   90.00
#
_symmetry.space_group_name_H-M   'P 1'
#
loop_
_entity.id
_entity.type
_entity.pdbx_description
1 polymer ?
#
loop_
_entity_poly.entity_id
_entity_poly.type
_entity_poly.pdbx_seq_one_letter_code
_entity_poly.pdbx_strand_id
1 'polypeptide(L)'
;MSTPPLPHETSLRPEDLWPRIVSTTRHALATGALQPIATECQTLEERGIPFQVRVLGRAHLKDERAKREKPRAVPFDPFENPDPDLIVGGLSPTHLCLLNKFNVVEHHLLIVTRAFEEQESLLTAADFEALALCMDGLDGLGFYNSGEVAGASQPHKHLQLIPPLGPEGLRVPMEKVLPGAPAFAHAVTRLGPWESSPARDGARLLAAYQSLMKELGIGHPLPPYNLLTTRDWMLLVPRARAESHGINVNAMGFAGSLLVKNQEQLQRLQELGPLELLRQVAG
;
A
#
# COMPACT_ATOMS: atom_id res chain seq x y z
N MET A 1 -37.11 -10.88 -15.39
CA MET A 1 -36.36 -9.78 -14.76
C MET A 1 -35.01 -10.36 -14.38
N SER A 2 -33.95 -10.01 -15.10
CA SER A 2 -32.61 -10.49 -14.79
C SER A 2 -32.15 -9.85 -13.48
N THR A 3 -31.66 -10.66 -12.54
CA THR A 3 -30.98 -10.17 -11.34
C THR A 3 -29.87 -9.21 -11.75
N PRO A 4 -29.77 -8.02 -11.16
CA PRO A 4 -28.65 -7.13 -11.43
C PRO A 4 -27.32 -7.85 -11.09
N PRO A 5 -26.28 -7.70 -11.93
CA PRO A 5 -25.01 -8.37 -11.71
C PRO A 5 -24.42 -7.98 -10.35
N LEU A 6 -23.73 -8.92 -9.71
CA LEU A 6 -23.12 -8.66 -8.41
C LEU A 6 -22.04 -7.58 -8.57
N PRO A 7 -21.74 -6.77 -7.53
CA PRO A 7 -20.78 -5.67 -7.63
C PRO A 7 -19.38 -6.08 -8.14
N HIS A 8 -18.99 -7.33 -7.94
CA HIS A 8 -17.72 -7.89 -8.41
C HIS A 8 -17.73 -8.35 -9.88
N GLU A 9 -18.90 -8.44 -10.53
CA GLU A 9 -19.04 -8.83 -11.94
C GLU A 9 -18.98 -7.62 -12.89
N THR A 10 -19.20 -6.41 -12.37
CA THR A 10 -19.16 -5.19 -13.18
C THR A 10 -17.76 -4.58 -13.13
N SER A 11 -17.13 -4.40 -14.30
CA SER A 11 -15.85 -3.70 -14.40
C SER A 11 -16.05 -2.21 -14.14
N LEU A 12 -15.34 -1.68 -13.15
CA LEU A 12 -15.32 -0.25 -12.85
C LEU A 12 -14.63 0.52 -13.97
N ARG A 13 -15.16 1.71 -14.25
CA ARG A 13 -14.45 2.74 -15.01
C ARG A 13 -13.80 3.72 -14.03
N PRO A 14 -12.70 4.40 -14.40
CA PRO A 14 -12.04 5.37 -13.54
C PRO A 14 -12.99 6.40 -12.92
N GLU A 15 -13.92 6.96 -13.69
CA GLU A 15 -14.89 7.96 -13.25
C GLU A 15 -15.88 7.45 -12.19
N ASP A 16 -16.11 6.13 -12.13
CA ASP A 16 -17.02 5.50 -11.18
C ASP A 16 -16.33 5.15 -9.85
N LEU A 17 -14.99 5.21 -9.80
CA LEU A 17 -14.20 4.70 -8.67
C LEU A 17 -14.44 5.51 -7.39
N TRP A 18 -14.22 6.83 -7.42
CA TRP A 18 -14.36 7.66 -6.23
C TRP A 18 -15.77 7.65 -5.63
N PRO A 19 -16.85 7.81 -6.43
CA PRO A 19 -18.22 7.67 -5.93
C PRO A 19 -18.46 6.33 -5.23
N ARG A 20 -17.92 5.24 -5.78
CA ARG A 20 -18.05 3.90 -5.19
C ARG A 20 -17.26 3.74 -3.91
N ILE A 21 -16.02 4.24 -3.84
CA ILE A 21 -15.22 4.24 -2.62
C ILE A 21 -15.99 4.92 -1.49
N VAL A 22 -16.57 6.10 -1.75
CA VAL A 22 -17.33 6.85 -0.76
C VAL A 22 -18.60 6.08 -0.33
N SER A 23 -19.36 5.54 -1.28
CA SER A 23 -20.58 4.79 -0.95
C SER A 23 -20.28 3.50 -0.19
N THR A 24 -19.29 2.72 -0.63
CA THR A 24 -18.88 1.47 0.02
C THR A 24 -18.30 1.75 1.40
N THR A 25 -17.51 2.83 1.57
CA THR A 25 -16.98 3.22 2.89
C THR A 25 -18.11 3.52 3.87
N ARG A 26 -19.11 4.32 3.46
CA ARG A 26 -20.27 4.64 4.32
C ARG A 26 -21.04 3.38 4.70
N HIS A 27 -21.31 2.51 3.73
CA HIS A 27 -22.02 1.25 3.94
C HIS A 27 -21.25 0.32 4.89
N ALA A 28 -19.97 0.08 4.60
CA ALA A 28 -19.12 -0.81 5.39
C ALA A 28 -18.90 -0.33 6.83
N LEU A 29 -18.89 0.98 7.07
CA LEU A 29 -18.89 1.54 8.43
C LEU A 29 -20.23 1.28 9.13
N ALA A 30 -21.35 1.47 8.43
CA ALA A 30 -22.68 1.26 9.00
C ALA A 30 -22.95 -0.22 9.33
N THR A 31 -22.39 -1.16 8.56
CA THR A 31 -22.50 -2.60 8.84
C THR A 31 -21.43 -3.13 9.79
N GLY A 32 -20.41 -2.33 10.11
CA GLY A 32 -19.26 -2.74 10.94
C GLY A 32 -18.25 -3.65 10.21
N ALA A 33 -18.41 -3.82 8.90
CA ALA A 33 -17.46 -4.54 8.05
C ALA A 33 -16.10 -3.81 7.99
N LEU A 34 -16.11 -2.48 7.86
CA LEU A 34 -14.91 -1.63 7.93
C LEU A 34 -14.61 -1.25 9.38
N GLN A 35 -13.38 -1.48 9.83
CA GLN A 35 -12.94 -1.27 11.20
C GLN A 35 -11.67 -0.40 11.24
N PRO A 36 -11.79 0.93 11.06
CA PRO A 36 -10.65 1.83 11.04
C PRO A 36 -9.85 1.80 12.34
N ILE A 37 -8.53 1.90 12.20
CA ILE A 37 -7.59 1.94 13.32
C ILE A 37 -7.33 3.40 13.69
N ALA A 38 -7.81 3.82 14.86
CA ALA A 38 -7.54 5.15 15.38
C ALA A 38 -6.04 5.33 15.69
N THR A 39 -5.47 6.42 15.17
CA THR A 39 -4.08 6.82 15.39
C THR A 39 -3.98 8.30 15.73
N GLU A 40 -2.98 8.64 16.53
CA GLU A 40 -2.54 10.03 16.72
C GLU A 40 -1.35 10.28 15.79
N CYS A 41 -1.36 11.39 15.04
CA CYS A 41 -0.29 11.71 14.11
C CYS A 41 0.59 12.85 14.64
N GLN A 42 1.89 12.67 14.56
CA GLN A 42 2.90 13.67 14.87
C GLN A 42 3.84 13.84 13.68
N THR A 43 4.32 15.06 13.45
CA THR A 43 5.33 15.32 12.40
C THR A 43 6.72 15.33 13.02
N LEU A 44 7.63 14.54 12.46
CA LEU A 44 9.06 14.59 12.75
C LEU A 44 9.80 15.13 11.53
N GLU A 45 10.43 16.29 11.68
CA GLU A 45 11.24 16.89 10.63
C GLU A 45 12.66 16.29 10.65
N GLU A 46 13.07 15.68 9.54
CA GLU A 46 14.46 15.23 9.38
C GLU A 46 14.96 15.57 7.96
N ARG A 47 16.05 16.35 7.88
CA ARG A 47 16.65 16.80 6.61
C ARG A 47 15.64 17.43 5.61
N GLY A 48 14.64 18.13 6.13
CA GLY A 48 13.60 18.79 5.34
C GLY A 48 12.47 17.87 4.87
N ILE A 49 12.43 16.63 5.36
CA ILE A 49 11.33 15.68 5.14
C ILE A 49 10.39 15.71 6.35
N PRO A 50 9.11 16.06 6.17
CA PRO A 50 8.12 16.13 7.25
C PRO A 50 7.51 14.74 7.52
N PHE A 51 8.27 13.82 8.12
CA PHE A 51 7.80 12.46 8.39
C PHE A 51 6.51 12.47 9.22
N GLN A 52 5.50 11.76 8.74
CA GLN A 52 4.23 11.57 9.45
C GLN A 52 4.33 10.30 10.31
N VAL A 53 4.42 10.46 11.62
CA VAL A 53 4.49 9.33 12.56
C VAL A 53 3.13 9.14 13.21
N ARG A 54 2.52 7.99 12.96
CA ARG A 54 1.23 7.58 13.51
C ARG A 54 1.46 6.67 14.71
N VAL A 55 0.85 6.99 15.85
CA VAL A 55 0.89 6.19 17.07
C VAL A 55 -0.45 5.46 17.21
N LEU A 56 -0.42 4.13 17.35
CA LEU A 56 -1.63 3.33 17.55
C LEU A 56 -2.37 3.73 18.84
N GLY A 57 -3.69 3.93 18.74
CA GLY A 57 -4.53 4.19 19.89
C GLY A 57 -4.57 3.03 20.88
N ARG A 58 -4.68 3.34 22.18
CA ARG A 58 -4.68 2.33 23.27
C ARG A 58 -5.76 1.26 23.14
N ALA A 59 -6.87 1.55 22.48
CA ALA A 59 -7.96 0.59 22.24
C ALA A 59 -7.51 -0.57 21.34
N HIS A 60 -6.80 -0.27 20.25
CA HIS A 60 -6.34 -1.29 19.30
C HIS A 60 -5.30 -2.24 19.92
N LEU A 61 -4.43 -1.73 20.78
CA LEU A 61 -3.46 -2.56 21.52
C LEU A 61 -4.11 -3.59 22.46
N LYS A 62 -5.31 -3.27 22.99
CA LYS A 62 -6.07 -4.19 23.83
C LYS A 62 -6.74 -5.26 22.99
N ASP A 63 -7.29 -4.88 21.84
CA ASP A 63 -7.90 -5.82 20.89
C ASP A 63 -6.89 -6.80 20.31
N GLU A 64 -5.71 -6.35 19.89
CA GLU A 64 -4.61 -7.23 19.43
C GLU A 64 -4.19 -8.26 20.50
N ARG A 65 -4.15 -7.85 21.77
CA ARG A 65 -3.82 -8.75 22.89
C ARG A 65 -4.95 -9.74 23.19
N ALA A 66 -6.20 -9.34 22.99
CA ALA A 66 -7.39 -10.17 23.19
C ALA A 66 -7.67 -11.12 22.01
N LYS A 67 -7.32 -10.71 20.78
CA LYS A 67 -7.51 -11.43 19.52
C LYS A 67 -6.32 -12.29 19.12
N ARG A 68 -5.49 -12.76 20.06
CA ARG A 68 -4.59 -13.90 19.79
C ARG A 68 -5.45 -15.15 19.55
N GLU A 69 -6.05 -15.25 18.36
CA GLU A 69 -6.73 -16.44 17.90
C GLU A 69 -5.72 -17.59 17.86
N LYS A 70 -6.18 -18.79 18.26
CA LYS A 70 -5.38 -20.00 18.08
C LYS A 70 -5.05 -20.13 16.58
N PRO A 71 -3.83 -20.53 16.20
CA PRO A 71 -3.49 -20.74 14.80
C PRO A 71 -4.53 -21.67 14.17
N ARG A 72 -5.24 -21.17 13.15
CA ARG A 72 -6.19 -21.99 12.39
C ARG A 72 -5.41 -23.08 11.67
N ALA A 73 -5.96 -24.30 11.63
CA ALA A 73 -5.33 -25.44 10.97
C ALA A 73 -5.18 -25.26 9.45
N VAL A 74 -5.95 -24.34 8.87
CA VAL A 74 -5.88 -23.94 7.46
C VAL A 74 -5.57 -22.44 7.40
N PRO A 75 -4.60 -22.01 6.59
CA PRO A 75 -4.39 -20.59 6.32
C PRO A 75 -5.69 -19.97 5.81
N PHE A 76 -6.20 -18.95 6.50
CA PHE A 76 -7.40 -18.24 6.07
C PHE A 76 -6.98 -17.15 5.09
N ASP A 77 -7.39 -17.28 3.83
CA ASP A 77 -7.22 -16.25 2.81
C ASP A 77 -8.44 -15.31 2.82
N PRO A 78 -8.32 -14.06 3.30
CA PRO A 78 -9.43 -13.11 3.33
C PRO A 78 -9.88 -12.66 1.93
N PHE A 79 -9.12 -12.96 0.88
CA PHE A 79 -9.39 -12.53 -0.49
C PHE A 79 -10.01 -13.62 -1.37
N GLU A 80 -9.98 -14.88 -0.95
CA GLU A 80 -10.69 -15.97 -1.63
C GLU A 80 -12.21 -15.75 -1.57
N ASN A 81 -12.70 -15.32 -0.40
CA ASN A 81 -14.11 -14.98 -0.17
C ASN A 81 -14.20 -13.62 0.53
N PRO A 82 -14.00 -12.50 -0.21
CA PRO A 82 -13.96 -11.18 0.40
C PRO A 82 -15.34 -10.80 0.94
N ASP A 83 -15.34 -10.08 2.06
CA ASP A 83 -16.56 -9.52 2.65
C ASP A 83 -17.27 -8.64 1.61
N PRO A 84 -18.51 -8.95 1.22
CA PRO A 84 -19.21 -8.22 0.15
C PRO A 84 -19.39 -6.73 0.46
N ASP A 85 -19.44 -6.36 1.75
CA ASP A 85 -19.57 -4.97 2.18
C ASP A 85 -18.28 -4.16 1.95
N LEU A 86 -17.13 -4.84 1.80
CA LEU A 86 -15.85 -4.21 1.51
C LEU A 86 -15.53 -4.14 0.01
N ILE A 87 -16.35 -4.75 -0.85
CA ILE A 87 -16.11 -4.74 -2.30
C ILE A 87 -16.47 -3.37 -2.88
N VAL A 88 -15.48 -2.69 -3.46
CA VAL A 88 -15.69 -1.45 -4.23
C VAL A 88 -16.18 -1.81 -5.64
N GLY A 89 -15.56 -2.82 -6.27
CA GLY A 89 -16.01 -3.40 -7.54
C GLY A 89 -14.93 -4.17 -8.28
N GLY A 90 -15.30 -4.82 -9.39
CA GLY A 90 -14.36 -5.50 -10.28
C GLY A 90 -13.50 -4.51 -11.07
N LEU A 91 -12.20 -4.77 -11.22
CA LEU A 91 -11.30 -3.92 -12.03
C LEU A 91 -11.06 -4.52 -13.40
N SER A 92 -10.95 -5.84 -13.46
CA SER A 92 -10.73 -6.62 -14.68
C SER A 92 -11.19 -8.08 -14.42
N PRO A 93 -11.08 -8.97 -15.44
CA PRO A 93 -11.27 -10.40 -15.24
C PRO A 93 -10.30 -11.04 -14.23
N THR A 94 -9.18 -10.37 -13.91
CA THR A 94 -8.15 -10.88 -13.00
C THR A 94 -8.08 -10.13 -11.67
N HIS A 95 -8.65 -8.93 -11.56
CA HIS A 95 -8.50 -8.09 -10.37
C HIS A 95 -9.82 -7.59 -9.77
N LEU A 96 -9.82 -7.42 -8.46
CA LEU A 96 -10.91 -6.88 -7.64
C LEU A 96 -10.40 -5.71 -6.79
N CYS A 97 -11.23 -4.70 -6.58
CA CYS A 97 -10.94 -3.59 -5.66
C CYS A 97 -11.74 -3.75 -4.37
N LEU A 98 -11.04 -3.73 -3.24
CA LEU A 98 -11.59 -3.84 -1.90
C LEU A 98 -11.20 -2.63 -1.04
N LEU A 99 -11.99 -2.30 -0.04
CA LEU A 99 -11.54 -1.49 1.08
C LEU A 99 -10.67 -2.33 2.01
N ASN A 100 -9.57 -1.75 2.50
CA ASN A 100 -8.79 -2.37 3.56
C ASN A 100 -9.59 -2.34 4.88
N LYS A 101 -9.97 -3.53 5.36
CA LYS A 101 -10.79 -3.71 6.57
C LYS A 101 -10.26 -2.97 7.80
N PHE A 102 -8.94 -2.94 7.98
CA PHE A 102 -8.28 -2.39 9.17
C PHE A 102 -7.41 -1.18 8.78
N ASN A 103 -8.04 -0.19 8.16
CA ASN A 103 -7.31 0.93 7.60
C ASN A 103 -6.88 1.96 8.67
N VAL A 104 -5.63 2.40 8.58
CA VAL A 104 -5.12 3.58 9.31
C VAL A 104 -5.38 4.87 8.51
N VAL A 105 -5.41 4.74 7.19
CA VAL A 105 -5.65 5.82 6.23
C VAL A 105 -7.04 5.64 5.65
N GLU A 106 -7.87 6.68 5.70
CA GLU A 106 -9.21 6.63 5.12
C GLU A 106 -9.16 6.31 3.63
N HIS A 107 -10.14 5.52 3.16
CA HIS A 107 -10.25 5.10 1.76
C HIS A 107 -9.05 4.32 1.22
N HIS A 108 -8.30 3.64 2.08
CA HIS A 108 -7.25 2.71 1.69
C HIS A 108 -7.83 1.51 0.94
N LEU A 109 -7.40 1.35 -0.32
CA LEU A 109 -7.83 0.29 -1.22
C LEU A 109 -6.81 -0.85 -1.27
N LEU A 110 -7.32 -2.06 -1.47
CA LEU A 110 -6.59 -3.24 -1.89
C LEU A 110 -6.99 -3.57 -3.32
N ILE A 111 -6.00 -3.78 -4.20
CA ILE A 111 -6.15 -4.20 -5.59
C ILE A 111 -5.64 -5.63 -5.64
N VAL A 112 -6.57 -6.59 -5.63
CA VAL A 112 -6.29 -7.98 -5.31
C VAL A 112 -6.51 -8.85 -6.54
N THR A 113 -5.67 -9.85 -6.77
CA THR A 113 -5.93 -10.86 -7.78
C THR A 113 -7.16 -11.69 -7.41
N ARG A 114 -7.92 -12.16 -8.40
CA ARG A 114 -9.10 -13.01 -8.16
C ARG A 114 -8.70 -14.46 -7.91
N ALA A 115 -7.72 -14.93 -8.67
CA ALA A 115 -7.07 -16.20 -8.41
C ALA A 115 -5.95 -15.96 -7.40
N PHE A 116 -5.68 -16.97 -6.57
CA PHE A 116 -4.53 -16.93 -5.68
C PHE A 116 -3.24 -16.86 -6.51
N GLU A 117 -2.50 -15.78 -6.31
CA GLU A 117 -1.11 -15.62 -6.74
C GLU A 117 -0.27 -15.29 -5.51
N GLU A 118 1.00 -15.71 -5.48
CA GLU A 118 1.89 -15.43 -4.36
C GLU A 118 2.26 -13.94 -4.31
N GLN A 119 2.23 -13.34 -3.12
CA GLN A 119 2.65 -11.96 -2.82
C GLN A 119 4.17 -11.75 -3.05
N GLU A 120 4.92 -12.82 -3.24
CA GLU A 120 6.34 -12.78 -3.60
C GLU A 120 6.56 -12.94 -5.11
N SER A 121 5.49 -12.96 -5.91
CA SER A 121 5.59 -12.96 -7.37
C SER A 121 5.91 -11.56 -7.92
N LEU A 122 6.47 -11.54 -9.13
CA LEU A 122 6.68 -10.31 -9.90
C LEU A 122 5.32 -9.68 -10.27
N LEU A 123 5.31 -8.35 -10.33
CA LEU A 123 4.16 -7.61 -10.86
C LEU A 123 4.08 -7.76 -12.38
N THR A 124 2.87 -8.03 -12.87
CA THR A 124 2.55 -8.30 -14.26
C THR A 124 1.96 -7.08 -14.96
N ALA A 125 1.78 -7.16 -16.27
CA ALA A 125 1.05 -6.14 -17.03
C ALA A 125 -0.39 -5.95 -16.50
N ALA A 126 -1.06 -7.04 -16.11
CA ALA A 126 -2.44 -6.97 -15.60
C ALA A 126 -2.50 -6.24 -14.25
N ASP A 127 -1.50 -6.42 -13.40
CA ASP A 127 -1.43 -5.76 -12.08
C ASP A 127 -1.26 -4.25 -12.26
N PHE A 128 -0.37 -3.84 -13.16
CA PHE A 128 -0.13 -2.42 -13.45
C PHE A 128 -1.28 -1.76 -14.21
N GLU A 129 -1.97 -2.48 -15.09
CA GLU A 129 -3.20 -1.97 -15.73
C GLU A 129 -4.32 -1.76 -14.71
N ALA A 130 -4.53 -2.71 -13.78
CA ALA A 130 -5.48 -2.57 -12.69
C ALA A 130 -5.13 -1.41 -11.75
N LEU A 131 -3.84 -1.26 -11.42
CA LEU A 131 -3.34 -0.14 -10.65
C LEU A 131 -3.57 1.20 -11.37
N ALA A 132 -3.26 1.28 -12.67
CA ALA A 132 -3.44 2.49 -13.46
C ALA A 132 -4.92 2.90 -13.53
N LEU A 133 -5.85 1.94 -13.68
CA LEU A 133 -7.29 2.21 -13.62
C LEU A 133 -7.68 2.86 -12.29
N CYS A 134 -7.25 2.27 -11.17
CA CYS A 134 -7.51 2.82 -9.85
C CYS A 134 -6.88 4.20 -9.66
N MET A 135 -5.63 4.36 -10.10
CA MET A 135 -4.90 5.62 -9.99
C MET A 135 -5.50 6.71 -10.85
N ASP A 136 -6.20 6.41 -11.95
CA ASP A 136 -6.90 7.39 -12.77
C ASP A 136 -8.15 7.94 -12.07
N GLY A 137 -8.90 7.06 -11.38
CA GLY A 137 -10.07 7.42 -10.57
C GLY A 137 -9.76 8.03 -9.19
N LEU A 138 -8.56 7.77 -8.66
CA LEU A 138 -8.06 8.32 -7.39
C LEU A 138 -6.57 8.63 -7.53
N ASP A 139 -6.21 9.91 -7.67
CA ASP A 139 -4.81 10.31 -7.57
C ASP A 139 -4.30 10.05 -6.15
N GLY A 140 -3.15 9.40 -6.02
CA GLY A 140 -2.69 8.86 -4.76
C GLY A 140 -1.36 8.11 -4.87
N LEU A 141 -1.07 7.32 -3.85
CA LEU A 141 0.13 6.48 -3.78
C LEU A 141 -0.25 5.01 -3.91
N GLY A 142 0.15 4.41 -5.04
CA GLY A 142 0.15 2.97 -5.23
C GLY A 142 1.39 2.32 -4.61
N PHE A 143 1.26 1.16 -3.98
CA PHE A 143 2.41 0.44 -3.45
C PHE A 143 2.23 -1.07 -3.39
N TYR A 144 3.36 -1.78 -3.36
CA TYR A 144 3.48 -3.23 -3.23
C TYR A 144 4.51 -3.57 -2.16
N ASN A 145 4.18 -4.56 -1.32
CA ASN A 145 5.11 -5.15 -0.37
C ASN A 145 5.37 -6.59 -0.82
N SER A 146 6.53 -6.87 -1.42
CA SER A 146 6.87 -8.20 -1.93
C SER A 146 7.37 -9.10 -0.80
N GLY A 147 6.46 -9.86 -0.19
CA GLY A 147 6.75 -10.82 0.90
C GLY A 147 6.76 -10.23 2.31
N GLU A 148 6.88 -11.12 3.30
CA GLU A 148 6.82 -10.78 4.74
C GLU A 148 7.91 -9.78 5.15
N VAL A 149 9.13 -9.94 4.62
CA VAL A 149 10.26 -9.04 4.87
C VAL A 149 9.99 -7.61 4.35
N ALA A 150 9.17 -7.47 3.31
CA ALA A 150 8.74 -6.17 2.81
C ALA A 150 7.56 -5.58 3.60
N GLY A 151 7.06 -6.28 4.62
CA GLY A 151 5.93 -5.87 5.45
C GLY A 151 4.57 -6.25 4.88
N ALA A 152 4.49 -7.29 4.05
CA ALA A 152 3.21 -7.86 3.62
C ALA A 152 2.55 -8.65 4.75
N SER A 153 1.23 -8.51 4.91
CA SER A 153 0.45 -9.23 5.92
C SER A 153 -0.36 -10.41 5.38
N GLN A 154 -0.43 -10.57 4.06
CA GLN A 154 -1.20 -11.61 3.38
C GLN A 154 -0.36 -12.23 2.26
N PRO A 155 -0.39 -13.56 2.08
CA PRO A 155 0.36 -14.24 1.02
C PRO A 155 -0.31 -14.13 -0.35
N HIS A 156 -1.61 -13.83 -0.40
CA HIS A 156 -2.31 -13.60 -1.66
C HIS A 156 -1.96 -12.22 -2.21
N LYS A 157 -1.48 -12.20 -3.45
CA LYS A 157 -1.06 -11.03 -4.23
C LYS A 157 -2.07 -9.88 -4.21
N HIS A 158 -1.61 -8.74 -3.72
CA HIS A 158 -2.35 -7.49 -3.71
C HIS A 158 -1.42 -6.28 -3.78
N LEU A 159 -1.85 -5.31 -4.58
CA LEU A 159 -1.37 -3.93 -4.55
C LEU A 159 -2.25 -3.11 -3.61
N GLN A 160 -1.73 -1.98 -3.16
CA GLN A 160 -2.43 -1.07 -2.27
C GLN A 160 -2.46 0.31 -2.88
N LEU A 161 -3.56 1.04 -2.71
CA LEU A 161 -3.69 2.43 -3.14
C LEU A 161 -4.31 3.25 -2.01
N ILE A 162 -3.67 4.35 -1.68
CA ILE A 162 -4.15 5.29 -0.66
C ILE A 162 -4.28 6.70 -1.27
N PRO A 163 -5.23 7.50 -0.76
CA PRO A 163 -5.26 8.92 -1.05
C PRO A 163 -3.98 9.64 -0.58
N PRO A 164 -3.75 10.88 -1.03
CA PRO A 164 -2.66 11.73 -0.57
C PRO A 164 -2.60 11.84 0.96
N LEU A 165 -1.38 11.80 1.51
CA LEU A 165 -1.09 11.73 2.95
C LEU A 165 -0.18 12.84 3.47
N GLY A 166 0.46 13.59 2.59
CA GLY A 166 1.45 14.57 3.02
C GLY A 166 0.80 15.85 3.56
N PRO A 167 1.44 16.53 4.51
CA PRO A 167 1.06 17.90 4.85
C PRO A 167 1.24 18.82 3.63
N GLU A 168 0.55 19.96 3.64
CA GLU A 168 0.74 21.02 2.64
C GLU A 168 0.47 20.63 1.18
N GLY A 169 -0.39 19.63 0.95
CA GLY A 169 -0.80 19.20 -0.40
C GLY A 169 0.18 18.24 -1.09
N LEU A 170 1.18 17.72 -0.37
CA LEU A 170 2.01 16.62 -0.86
C LEU A 170 1.21 15.32 -0.91
N ARG A 171 1.49 14.45 -1.89
CA ARG A 171 0.95 13.08 -1.87
C ARG A 171 1.63 12.28 -0.78
N VAL A 172 2.95 12.43 -0.64
CA VAL A 172 3.71 11.82 0.44
C VAL A 172 4.88 12.71 0.88
N PRO A 173 5.30 12.68 2.16
CA PRO A 173 6.45 13.47 2.64
C PRO A 173 7.74 13.29 1.84
N MET A 174 8.01 12.07 1.33
CA MET A 174 9.24 11.78 0.58
C MET A 174 9.36 12.57 -0.73
N GLU A 175 8.27 13.15 -1.25
CA GLU A 175 8.32 14.00 -2.45
C GLU A 175 9.17 15.27 -2.27
N LYS A 176 9.46 15.69 -1.03
CA LYS A 176 10.39 16.81 -0.78
C LYS A 176 11.81 16.52 -1.25
N VAL A 177 12.20 15.24 -1.30
CA VAL A 177 13.56 14.82 -1.66
C VAL A 177 13.63 14.00 -2.94
N LEU A 178 12.54 13.39 -3.40
CA LEU A 178 12.53 12.66 -4.67
C LEU A 178 12.57 13.60 -5.88
N PRO A 179 13.29 13.24 -6.96
CA PRO A 179 14.01 11.97 -7.20
C PRO A 179 15.48 12.02 -6.75
N GLY A 180 15.84 12.93 -5.84
CA GLY A 180 17.15 12.92 -5.20
C GLY A 180 17.33 11.66 -4.35
N ALA A 181 18.52 11.53 -3.73
CA ALA A 181 18.91 10.31 -3.03
C ALA A 181 18.59 10.36 -1.53
N PRO A 182 17.47 9.79 -1.06
CA PRO A 182 17.31 9.49 0.35
C PRO A 182 18.40 8.53 0.83
N ALA A 183 18.71 8.58 2.13
CA ALA A 183 19.86 7.91 2.73
C ALA A 183 19.66 6.39 2.98
N PHE A 184 19.07 5.67 2.02
CA PHE A 184 18.85 4.22 2.04
C PHE A 184 18.99 3.62 0.63
N ALA A 185 19.15 2.30 0.50
CA ALA A 185 19.25 1.64 -0.81
C ALA A 185 17.91 1.75 -1.57
N HIS A 186 17.94 2.30 -2.78
CA HIS A 186 16.75 2.48 -3.62
C HIS A 186 17.13 2.74 -5.08
N ALA A 187 16.15 2.64 -5.97
CA ALA A 187 16.18 3.24 -7.30
C ALA A 187 14.88 4.00 -7.54
N VAL A 188 14.95 5.13 -8.26
CA VAL A 188 13.80 5.98 -8.54
C VAL A 188 13.83 6.44 -9.99
N THR A 189 12.66 6.48 -10.62
CA THR A 189 12.51 7.04 -11.96
C THR A 189 11.29 7.96 -12.04
N ARG A 190 11.35 8.94 -12.93
CA ARG A 190 10.21 9.79 -13.29
C ARG A 190 9.34 9.05 -14.29
N LEU A 191 8.03 9.23 -14.15
CA LEU A 191 7.05 8.80 -15.12
C LEU A 191 6.73 9.97 -16.03
N GLY A 192 6.60 9.72 -17.33
CA GLY A 192 6.14 10.72 -18.30
C GLY A 192 4.68 11.16 -18.04
N PRO A 193 4.12 12.02 -18.90
CA PRO A 193 2.78 12.59 -18.70
C PRO A 193 1.69 11.52 -18.66
N TRP A 194 0.92 11.44 -17.57
CA TRP A 194 -0.21 10.50 -17.43
C TRP A 194 -1.23 10.69 -18.55
N GLU A 195 -1.62 9.60 -19.21
CA GLU A 195 -2.47 9.64 -20.42
C GLU A 195 -3.95 9.36 -20.12
N SER A 196 -4.30 9.01 -18.88
CA SER A 196 -5.66 8.58 -18.50
C SER A 196 -6.14 7.41 -19.37
N SER A 197 -5.23 6.48 -19.63
CA SER A 197 -5.48 5.25 -20.37
C SER A 197 -4.87 4.09 -19.60
N PRO A 198 -5.68 3.28 -18.87
CA PRO A 198 -5.16 2.21 -18.02
C PRO A 198 -4.17 1.28 -18.73
N ALA A 199 -4.43 0.96 -20.00
CA ALA A 199 -3.53 0.13 -20.79
C ALA A 199 -2.17 0.81 -21.06
N ARG A 200 -2.15 2.10 -21.46
CA ARG A 200 -0.90 2.81 -21.77
C ARG A 200 -0.12 3.17 -20.50
N ASP A 201 -0.82 3.68 -19.50
CA ASP A 201 -0.24 4.04 -18.22
C ASP A 201 0.24 2.78 -17.47
N GLY A 202 -0.52 1.67 -17.51
CA GLY A 202 -0.10 0.38 -16.99
C GLY A 202 1.16 -0.18 -17.68
N ALA A 203 1.24 -0.11 -19.01
CA ALA A 203 2.44 -0.50 -19.75
C ALA A 203 3.66 0.36 -19.37
N ARG A 204 3.45 1.66 -19.13
CA ARG A 204 4.49 2.58 -18.67
C ARG A 204 4.98 2.25 -17.27
N LEU A 205 4.06 1.98 -16.34
CA LEU A 205 4.40 1.54 -14.98
C LEU A 205 5.20 0.23 -15.02
N LEU A 206 4.79 -0.74 -15.84
CA LEU A 206 5.52 -1.99 -16.01
C LEU A 206 6.95 -1.76 -16.54
N ALA A 207 7.10 -0.91 -17.56
CA ALA A 207 8.41 -0.58 -18.12
C ALA A 207 9.33 0.11 -17.09
N ALA A 208 8.79 1.04 -16.31
CA ALA A 208 9.50 1.69 -15.22
C ALA A 208 9.93 0.68 -14.15
N TYR A 209 9.02 -0.19 -13.72
CA TYR A 209 9.30 -1.26 -12.76
C TYR A 209 10.43 -2.17 -13.24
N GLN A 210 10.36 -2.67 -14.47
CA GLN A 210 11.41 -3.51 -15.05
C GLN A 210 12.76 -2.79 -15.14
N SER A 211 12.75 -1.48 -15.45
CA SER A 211 13.98 -0.67 -15.46
C SER A 211 14.61 -0.57 -14.08
N LEU A 212 13.83 -0.27 -13.03
CA LEU A 212 14.31 -0.17 -11.65
C LEU A 212 14.83 -1.51 -11.13
N MET A 213 14.13 -2.60 -11.45
CA MET A 213 14.57 -3.96 -11.12
C MET A 213 15.93 -4.27 -11.73
N LYS A 214 16.12 -3.93 -13.01
CA LYS A 214 17.40 -4.10 -13.72
C LYS A 214 18.50 -3.22 -13.13
N GLU A 215 18.21 -1.97 -12.80
CA GLU A 215 19.16 -1.02 -12.19
C GLU A 215 19.68 -1.53 -10.85
N LEU A 216 18.79 -2.08 -10.03
CA LEU A 216 19.13 -2.66 -8.73
C LEU A 216 19.69 -4.09 -8.80
N GLY A 217 19.80 -4.66 -10.01
CA GLY A 217 20.25 -6.05 -10.19
C GLY A 217 19.33 -7.10 -9.56
N ILE A 218 18.04 -6.76 -9.38
CA ILE A 218 17.05 -7.67 -8.80
C ILE A 218 16.68 -8.72 -9.84
N GLY A 219 17.00 -9.98 -9.54
CA GLY A 219 16.73 -11.14 -10.38
C GLY A 219 16.20 -12.31 -9.56
N HIS A 220 16.37 -13.54 -10.07
CA HIS A 220 15.97 -14.75 -9.35
C HIS A 220 17.13 -15.33 -8.52
N PRO A 221 16.87 -15.83 -7.29
CA PRO A 221 15.58 -15.78 -6.57
C PRO A 221 15.21 -14.34 -6.22
N LEU A 222 13.90 -14.03 -6.24
CA LEU A 222 13.41 -12.66 -6.08
C LEU A 222 13.63 -12.20 -4.62
N PRO A 223 14.50 -11.21 -4.35
CA PRO A 223 14.62 -10.66 -3.01
C PRO A 223 13.35 -9.86 -2.66
N PRO A 224 13.03 -9.70 -1.37
CA PRO A 224 11.92 -8.86 -0.95
C PRO A 224 12.20 -7.38 -1.27
N TYR A 225 11.16 -6.66 -1.66
CA TYR A 225 11.25 -5.24 -1.99
C TYR A 225 9.93 -4.52 -1.71
N ASN A 226 10.01 -3.20 -1.55
CA ASN A 226 8.84 -2.33 -1.66
C ASN A 226 8.85 -1.61 -3.01
N LEU A 227 7.69 -1.58 -3.65
CA LEU A 227 7.42 -0.69 -4.76
C LEU A 227 6.49 0.42 -4.29
N LEU A 228 6.78 1.65 -4.69
CA LEU A 228 5.94 2.82 -4.49
C LEU A 228 5.81 3.55 -5.81
N THR A 229 4.61 4.01 -6.14
CA THR A 229 4.38 4.78 -7.37
C THR A 229 3.31 5.82 -7.18
N THR A 230 3.52 6.97 -7.80
CA THR A 230 2.48 7.95 -8.11
C THR A 230 2.31 7.99 -9.63
N ARG A 231 1.55 8.95 -10.15
CA ARG A 231 1.47 9.19 -11.60
C ARG A 231 2.75 9.81 -12.18
N ASP A 232 3.63 10.37 -11.33
CA ASP A 232 4.81 11.14 -11.75
C ASP A 232 6.15 10.46 -11.47
N TRP A 233 6.19 9.47 -10.60
CA TRP A 233 7.42 8.79 -10.22
C TRP A 233 7.13 7.38 -9.69
N MET A 234 8.16 6.53 -9.81
CA MET A 234 8.18 5.19 -9.23
C MET A 234 9.49 5.00 -8.46
N LEU A 235 9.38 4.45 -7.25
CA LEU A 235 10.48 4.17 -6.32
C LEU A 235 10.46 2.68 -5.99
N LEU A 236 11.62 2.03 -6.07
CA LEU A 236 11.81 0.65 -5.65
C LEU A 236 12.88 0.61 -4.56
N VAL A 237 12.56 -0.09 -3.47
CA VAL A 237 13.44 -0.22 -2.31
C VAL A 237 13.68 -1.71 -2.02
N PRO A 238 14.89 -2.25 -2.25
CA PRO A 238 15.27 -3.57 -1.76
C PRO A 238 15.16 -3.64 -0.23
N ARG A 239 14.69 -4.77 0.29
CA ARG A 239 14.45 -4.94 1.73
C ARG A 239 15.37 -6.01 2.31
N ALA A 240 16.03 -5.65 3.40
CA ALA A 240 16.87 -6.58 4.16
C ALA A 240 16.12 -7.18 5.37
N ARG A 241 15.19 -6.42 5.96
CA ARG A 241 14.50 -6.77 7.22
C ARG A 241 13.11 -6.15 7.27
N ALA A 242 12.14 -6.82 7.89
CA ALA A 242 10.79 -6.28 8.10
C ALA A 242 10.75 -5.12 9.11
N GLU A 243 11.61 -5.19 10.13
CA GLU A 243 11.64 -4.23 11.23
C GLU A 243 13.07 -3.90 11.68
N SER A 244 13.20 -2.77 12.38
CA SER A 244 14.36 -2.48 13.22
C SER A 244 13.91 -1.81 14.51
N HIS A 245 14.60 -2.12 15.61
CA HIS A 245 14.27 -1.61 16.94
C HIS A 245 12.81 -1.87 17.39
N GLY A 246 12.20 -2.94 16.86
CA GLY A 246 10.79 -3.31 17.09
C GLY A 246 9.77 -2.48 16.29
N ILE A 247 10.23 -1.58 15.42
CA ILE A 247 9.39 -0.75 14.55
C ILE A 247 9.33 -1.42 13.18
N ASN A 248 8.12 -1.82 12.79
CA ASN A 248 7.87 -2.47 11.50
C ASN A 248 7.83 -1.42 10.39
N VAL A 249 8.43 -1.74 9.26
CA VAL A 249 8.48 -0.87 8.09
C VAL A 249 7.94 -1.62 6.89
N ASN A 250 6.96 -1.05 6.22
CA ASN A 250 6.51 -1.45 4.89
C ASN A 250 6.75 -0.29 3.91
N ALA A 251 6.19 -0.36 2.70
CA ALA A 251 6.29 0.71 1.71
C ALA A 251 5.98 2.10 2.29
N MET A 252 4.98 2.24 3.17
CA MET A 252 4.59 3.52 3.76
C MET A 252 5.73 4.22 4.51
N GLY A 253 6.62 3.48 5.15
CA GLY A 253 7.78 4.07 5.80
C GLY A 253 8.68 4.80 4.80
N PHE A 254 8.89 4.23 3.61
CA PHE A 254 9.65 4.84 2.52
C PHE A 254 8.90 5.98 1.81
N ALA A 255 7.58 6.08 1.97
CA ALA A 255 6.81 7.28 1.64
C ALA A 255 6.98 8.40 2.69
N GLY A 256 7.59 8.11 3.84
CA GLY A 256 7.72 9.05 4.95
C GLY A 256 6.55 9.02 5.93
N SER A 257 5.74 7.96 5.92
CA SER A 257 4.66 7.73 6.87
C SER A 257 4.96 6.49 7.72
N LEU A 258 5.36 6.68 8.97
CA LEU A 258 5.73 5.60 9.89
C LEU A 258 4.59 5.30 10.86
N LEU A 259 4.47 4.02 11.26
CA LEU A 259 3.49 3.57 12.26
C LEU A 259 4.23 2.96 13.45
N VAL A 260 3.98 3.50 14.64
CA VAL A 260 4.52 2.98 15.89
C VAL A 260 3.39 2.52 16.81
N LYS A 261 3.66 1.48 17.59
CA LYS A 261 2.64 0.84 18.43
C LYS A 261 2.35 1.60 19.72
N ASN A 262 3.31 2.38 20.21
CA ASN A 262 3.19 3.07 21.50
C ASN A 262 4.20 4.23 21.60
N GLN A 263 4.15 4.94 22.73
CA GLN A 263 5.03 6.09 23.00
C GLN A 263 6.50 5.70 23.19
N GLU A 264 6.80 4.48 23.67
CA GLU A 264 8.19 4.00 23.79
C GLU A 264 8.83 3.86 22.40
N GLN A 265 8.10 3.30 21.43
CA GLN A 265 8.56 3.20 20.05
C GLN A 265 8.67 4.58 19.38
N LEU A 266 7.77 5.51 19.68
CA LEU A 266 7.90 6.89 19.20
C LEU A 266 9.19 7.53 19.72
N GLN A 267 9.46 7.43 21.02
CA GLN A 267 10.69 7.97 21.61
C GLN A 267 11.93 7.34 20.98
N ARG A 268 11.93 6.01 20.79
CA ARG A 268 13.05 5.32 20.14
C ARG A 268 13.25 5.77 18.69
N LEU A 269 12.16 6.03 17.95
CA LEU A 269 12.23 6.58 16.60
C LEU A 269 12.80 8.01 16.59
N GLN A 270 12.42 8.84 17.56
CA GLN A 270 12.96 10.20 17.70
C GLN A 270 14.46 10.20 18.02
N GLU A 271 14.93 9.27 18.85
CA GLU A 271 16.34 9.11 19.18
C GLU A 271 17.17 8.56 18.00
N LEU A 272 16.61 7.60 17.24
CA LEU A 272 17.28 6.97 16.10
C LEU A 272 17.30 7.86 14.85
N GLY A 273 16.20 8.56 14.58
CA GLY A 273 15.93 9.24 13.32
C GLY A 273 15.20 8.34 12.30
N PRO A 274 14.11 8.82 11.67
CA PRO A 274 13.43 8.12 10.58
C PRO A 274 14.33 7.62 9.44
N LEU A 275 15.27 8.43 8.96
CA LEU A 275 16.14 8.03 7.85
C LEU A 275 17.07 6.89 8.23
N GLU A 276 17.59 6.89 9.45
CA GLU A 276 18.43 5.79 9.94
C GLU A 276 17.62 4.51 10.13
N LEU A 277 16.37 4.60 10.62
CA LEU A 277 15.46 3.46 10.65
C LEU A 277 15.29 2.85 9.25
N LEU A 278 14.98 3.68 8.25
CA LEU A 278 14.78 3.23 6.86
C LEU A 278 16.06 2.61 6.27
N ARG A 279 17.22 3.20 6.56
CA ARG A 279 18.52 2.66 6.12
C ARG A 279 18.80 1.27 6.68
N GLN A 280 18.37 0.97 7.91
CA GLN A 280 18.62 -0.34 8.54
C GLN A 280 17.73 -1.47 8.01
N VAL A 281 16.58 -1.14 7.43
CA VAL A 281 15.62 -2.13 6.89
C VAL A 281 15.69 -2.25 5.37
N ALA A 282 16.33 -1.31 4.69
CA ALA A 282 16.65 -1.36 3.26
C ALA A 282 18.02 -2.02 3.02
N GLY A 283 18.13 -2.80 1.95
CA GLY A 283 19.38 -3.47 1.56
C GLY A 283 19.16 -4.69 0.69
#